data_AF-A0A7V9MZH1-F1
#
_entry.id   AF-A0A7V9MZH1-F1
#
_cell.length_a   1.000
_cell.length_b   1.000
_cell.length_c   1.000
_cell.angle_alpha   90.00
_cell.angle_beta   90.00
_cell.angle_gamma   90.00
#
_symmetry.space_group_name_H-M   'P 1'
#
loop_
_entity.id
_entity.type
_entity.pdbx_description
1 polymer ?
#
loop_
_entity_poly.entity_id
_entity_poly.type
_entity_poly.pdbx_seq_one_letter_code
_entity_poly.pdbx_strand_id
1 'polypeptide(L)'
;MRKAAILALMAAALILPALAAEEKSGHGEAKAEHGGKKEGEPKKGAPGENVDMPFLMAPLTNADGQLTGYAYISTRLTAKSDTIALAVRDKLPFIQDLMVRDVNGIAVTTAEDPESVDVPRLEARLLAAARKVMGADKVKLITVCTVQIAELHPVQTQALTAPANQPDLDAHKNPVKSRCEA
;
A
#
# COMPACT_ATOMS: atom_id res chain seq x y z
N MET A 1 14.99 64.42 10.28
CA MET A 1 14.64 62.99 10.49
C MET A 1 15.90 62.17 10.25
N ARG A 2 16.66 61.80 11.29
CA ARG A 2 16.75 60.42 11.86
C ARG A 2 16.88 59.36 10.75
N LYS A 3 17.94 58.55 10.58
CA LYS A 3 19.21 58.26 11.27
C LYS A 3 20.16 57.63 10.24
N ALA A 4 21.46 57.89 10.39
CA ALA A 4 22.56 57.20 9.71
C ALA A 4 22.94 55.89 10.44
N ALA A 5 23.65 55.00 9.74
CA ALA A 5 24.78 54.13 10.19
C ALA A 5 24.79 52.81 9.38
N ILE A 6 25.73 52.60 8.46
CA ILE A 6 27.12 52.11 8.66
C ILE A 6 27.11 50.61 9.03
N LEU A 7 27.44 49.70 8.10
CA LEU A 7 28.75 49.25 7.60
C LEU A 7 29.30 48.04 8.39
N ALA A 8 29.41 46.94 7.65
CA ALA A 8 30.49 45.94 7.64
C ALA A 8 30.71 44.92 8.79
N LEU A 9 31.15 43.76 8.30
CA LEU A 9 31.98 42.73 8.92
C LEU A 9 31.35 41.83 9.99
N MET A 10 31.24 40.53 9.69
CA MET A 10 32.14 39.52 10.26
C MET A 10 31.80 38.15 9.65
N ALA A 11 32.76 37.59 8.94
CA ALA A 11 32.79 36.20 8.56
C ALA A 11 33.02 35.35 9.83
N ALA A 12 32.24 34.28 9.99
CA ALA A 12 32.58 33.18 10.87
C ALA A 12 32.36 31.88 10.10
N ALA A 13 33.44 31.42 9.48
CA ALA A 13 33.58 30.05 9.02
C ALA A 13 33.59 29.12 10.23
N LEU A 14 32.62 28.20 10.30
CA LEU A 14 32.69 27.06 11.20
C LEU A 14 32.84 25.78 10.37
N ILE A 15 34.00 25.19 10.62
CA ILE A 15 34.60 24.00 10.05
C ILE A 15 33.85 22.78 10.60
N LEU A 16 33.39 21.89 9.72
CA LEU A 16 32.99 20.53 10.08
C LEU A 16 33.93 19.53 9.39
N PRO A 17 34.23 18.38 10.01
CA PRO A 17 35.46 17.64 9.81
C PRO A 17 35.43 16.75 8.56
N ALA A 18 36.64 16.51 8.06
CA ALA A 18 37.01 15.65 6.95
C ALA A 18 36.34 14.27 6.95
N LEU A 19 35.72 13.90 5.83
CA LEU A 19 35.71 12.52 5.36
C LEU A 19 37.10 12.24 4.78
N ALA A 20 37.87 11.39 5.45
CA ALA A 20 39.11 10.83 4.94
C ALA A 20 38.87 9.36 4.50
N ALA A 21 39.13 9.15 3.21
CA ALA A 21 39.67 7.98 2.52
C ALA A 21 39.66 6.59 3.20
N GLU A 22 39.03 5.65 2.48
CA GLU A 22 39.63 4.41 1.92
C GLU A 22 40.90 3.84 2.57
N GLU A 23 40.80 2.61 3.09
CA GLU A 23 41.22 1.34 2.44
C GLU A 23 41.54 0.28 3.50
N LYS A 24 40.82 -0.86 3.48
CA LYS A 24 41.43 -2.17 3.66
C LYS A 24 40.50 -3.32 3.25
N SER A 25 40.92 -3.93 2.15
CA SER A 25 41.06 -5.39 1.95
C SER A 25 39.85 -6.30 2.12
N GLY A 26 39.50 -7.00 1.03
CA GLY A 26 38.84 -8.30 1.18
C GLY A 26 38.10 -8.77 -0.07
N HIS A 27 38.83 -9.52 -0.90
CA HIS A 27 38.35 -10.46 -1.92
C HIS A 27 36.87 -10.89 -1.84
N GLY A 28 36.20 -10.84 -2.99
CA GLY A 28 34.93 -11.49 -3.20
C GLY A 28 34.40 -11.23 -4.60
N GLU A 29 35.00 -11.87 -5.61
CA GLU A 29 34.33 -12.11 -6.89
C GLU A 29 32.99 -12.80 -6.62
N ALA A 30 31.90 -12.09 -6.83
CA ALA A 30 30.57 -12.66 -6.93
C ALA A 30 29.91 -12.08 -8.17
N LYS A 31 29.81 -12.96 -9.17
CA LYS A 31 29.08 -12.77 -10.42
C LYS A 31 27.81 -11.95 -10.21
N ALA A 32 27.74 -10.82 -10.92
CA ALA A 32 26.48 -10.18 -11.25
C ALA A 32 25.72 -11.11 -12.21
N GLU A 33 24.97 -12.06 -11.64
CA GLU A 33 23.89 -12.70 -12.39
C GLU A 33 22.68 -11.78 -12.39
N HIS A 34 22.31 -11.45 -13.61
CA HIS A 34 21.16 -10.67 -14.02
C HIS A 34 19.87 -11.42 -13.63
N GLY A 35 19.50 -11.34 -12.36
CA GLY A 35 18.24 -11.87 -11.85
C GLY A 35 17.10 -10.92 -12.21
N GLY A 36 16.41 -11.21 -13.31
CA GLY A 36 15.19 -10.52 -13.71
C GLY A 36 14.22 -10.40 -12.54
N LYS A 37 13.91 -9.16 -12.16
CA LYS A 37 12.81 -8.86 -11.25
C LYS A 37 11.52 -9.30 -11.93
N LYS A 38 10.99 -10.46 -11.53
CA LYS A 38 9.56 -10.71 -11.64
C LYS A 38 8.87 -9.72 -10.71
N GLU A 39 8.46 -8.60 -11.28
CA GLU A 39 7.43 -7.76 -10.69
C GLU A 39 6.17 -8.61 -10.55
N GLY A 40 5.72 -8.87 -9.32
CA GLY A 40 4.44 -9.53 -9.09
C GLY A 40 4.31 -10.38 -7.83
N GLU A 41 5.41 -10.88 -7.26
CA GLU A 41 5.30 -11.71 -6.06
C GLU A 41 5.30 -10.86 -4.77
N PRO A 42 4.24 -10.95 -3.94
CA PRO A 42 4.16 -10.22 -2.70
C PRO A 42 5.25 -10.72 -1.74
N LYS A 43 6.13 -9.82 -1.32
CA LYS A 43 7.17 -10.15 -0.33
C LYS A 43 6.49 -10.44 1.01
N LYS A 44 6.55 -11.69 1.46
CA LYS A 44 6.01 -12.14 2.75
C LYS A 44 6.97 -11.79 3.88
N GLY A 45 6.45 -11.25 4.98
CA GLY A 45 7.21 -11.06 6.22
C GLY A 45 7.57 -12.37 6.89
N ALA A 46 8.59 -12.34 7.76
CA ALA A 46 8.93 -13.51 8.57
C ALA A 46 7.77 -13.90 9.51
N PRO A 47 7.72 -15.15 10.01
CA PRO A 47 6.73 -15.55 11.00
C PRO A 47 6.68 -14.57 12.18
N GLY A 48 5.48 -14.17 12.60
CA GLY A 48 5.27 -13.19 13.67
C GLY A 48 5.31 -11.73 13.26
N GLU A 49 5.82 -11.39 12.06
CA GLU A 49 5.86 -9.99 11.58
C GLU A 49 4.57 -9.53 10.89
N ASN A 50 3.74 -10.49 10.48
CA ASN A 50 2.52 -10.21 9.72
C ASN A 50 1.33 -9.95 10.65
N VAL A 51 0.56 -8.91 10.31
CA VAL A 51 -0.69 -8.55 10.98
C VAL A 51 -1.76 -8.42 9.90
N ASP A 52 -2.79 -9.26 9.98
CA ASP A 52 -3.95 -9.17 9.09
C ASP A 52 -4.82 -7.99 9.54
N MET A 53 -5.18 -7.15 8.58
CA MET A 53 -5.99 -5.96 8.82
C MET A 53 -7.48 -6.29 8.61
N PRO A 54 -8.39 -5.60 9.33
CA PRO A 54 -9.81 -5.67 9.02
C PRO A 54 -10.09 -5.26 7.58
N PHE A 55 -11.14 -5.83 6.99
CA PHE A 55 -11.55 -5.47 5.64
C PHE A 55 -11.83 -3.97 5.52
N LEU A 56 -11.40 -3.41 4.39
CA LEU A 56 -11.74 -2.06 3.98
C LEU A 56 -12.86 -2.13 2.93
N MET A 57 -13.86 -1.26 3.07
CA MET A 57 -14.88 -1.05 2.05
C MET A 57 -14.59 0.30 1.39
N ALA A 58 -14.34 0.27 0.09
CA ALA A 58 -14.08 1.44 -0.72
C ALA A 58 -15.21 1.65 -1.74
N PRO A 59 -15.76 2.86 -1.87
CA PRO A 59 -16.74 3.16 -2.91
C PRO A 59 -16.08 3.11 -4.30
N LEU A 60 -16.79 2.56 -5.27
CA LEU A 60 -16.45 2.62 -6.69
C LEU A 60 -17.37 3.62 -7.36
N THR A 61 -16.81 4.56 -8.13
CA THR A 61 -17.57 5.60 -8.82
C THR A 61 -17.24 5.63 -10.30
N ASN A 62 -18.23 5.87 -11.15
CA ASN A 62 -18.02 6.09 -12.58
C ASN A 62 -17.43 7.50 -12.85
N ALA A 63 -17.20 7.80 -14.13
CA ALA A 63 -16.66 9.09 -14.58
C ALA A 63 -17.54 10.29 -14.18
N ASP A 64 -18.86 10.08 -14.00
CA ASP A 64 -19.82 11.10 -13.57
C ASP A 64 -19.86 11.25 -12.03
N GLY A 65 -19.04 10.51 -11.29
CA GLY A 65 -18.97 10.52 -9.83
C GLY A 65 -20.12 9.77 -9.14
N GLN A 66 -20.90 8.98 -9.89
CA GLN A 66 -21.99 8.17 -9.34
C GLN A 66 -21.46 6.84 -8.77
N LEU A 67 -22.00 6.41 -7.64
CA LEU A 67 -21.64 5.14 -7.01
C LEU A 67 -22.10 3.96 -7.87
N THR A 68 -21.16 3.12 -8.31
CA THR A 68 -21.42 1.91 -9.10
C THR A 68 -21.32 0.63 -8.28
N GLY A 69 -20.63 0.67 -7.14
CA GLY A 69 -20.46 -0.49 -6.28
C GLY A 69 -19.48 -0.25 -5.14
N TYR A 70 -19.06 -1.33 -4.49
CA TYR A 70 -18.06 -1.32 -3.43
C TYR A 70 -16.99 -2.36 -3.68
N ALA A 71 -15.74 -2.01 -3.37
CA ALA A 71 -14.64 -2.95 -3.28
C ALA A 71 -14.38 -3.32 -1.81
N TYR A 72 -14.49 -4.61 -1.50
CA TYR A 72 -14.10 -5.21 -0.24
C TYR A 72 -12.65 -5.66 -0.35
N ILE A 73 -11.77 -5.01 0.40
CA ILE A 73 -10.32 -5.15 0.27
C ILE A 73 -9.79 -5.74 1.56
N SER A 74 -9.20 -6.93 1.48
CA SER A 74 -8.42 -7.48 2.59
C SER A 74 -6.96 -7.10 2.44
N THR A 75 -6.30 -6.77 3.55
CA THR A 75 -4.88 -6.38 3.52
C THR A 75 -4.12 -7.02 4.65
N ARG A 76 -2.80 -7.18 4.43
CA ARG A 76 -1.85 -7.63 5.42
C ARG A 76 -0.74 -6.60 5.56
N LEU A 77 -0.45 -6.24 6.80
CA LEU A 77 0.65 -5.37 7.16
C LEU A 77 1.83 -6.22 7.61
N THR A 78 3.02 -5.96 7.06
CA THR A 78 4.27 -6.61 7.49
C THR A 78 5.11 -5.63 8.31
N ALA A 79 5.28 -5.93 9.59
CA ALA A 79 6.09 -5.15 10.52
C ALA A 79 7.59 -5.40 10.32
N LYS A 80 8.43 -4.52 10.88
CA LYS A 80 9.90 -4.68 10.79
C LYS A 80 10.46 -5.84 11.62
N SER A 81 9.75 -6.22 12.69
CA SER A 81 10.02 -7.36 13.57
C SER A 81 8.74 -7.82 14.27
N ASP A 82 8.80 -8.96 14.94
CA ASP A 82 7.73 -9.51 15.78
C ASP A 82 7.26 -8.56 16.90
N THR A 83 8.19 -7.88 17.57
CA THR A 83 7.93 -6.93 18.65
C THR A 83 7.19 -5.71 18.10
N ILE A 84 7.55 -5.27 16.89
CA ILE A 84 6.83 -4.18 16.23
C ILE A 84 5.45 -4.63 15.79
N ALA A 85 5.25 -5.90 15.40
CA ALA A 85 3.94 -6.44 15.08
C ALA A 85 2.99 -6.41 16.30
N LEU A 86 3.48 -6.54 17.53
CA LEU A 86 2.69 -6.32 18.74
C LEU A 86 2.23 -4.86 18.84
N ALA A 87 3.16 -3.91 18.69
CA ALA A 87 2.83 -2.49 18.70
C ALA A 87 1.87 -2.07 17.58
N VAL A 88 1.94 -2.74 16.41
CA VAL A 88 0.96 -2.56 15.32
C VAL A 88 -0.42 -3.00 15.78
N ARG A 89 -0.55 -4.16 16.44
CA ARG A 89 -1.83 -4.66 16.96
C ARG A 89 -2.42 -3.72 18.00
N ASP A 90 -1.59 -3.16 18.89
CA ASP A 90 -2.03 -2.19 19.90
C ASP A 90 -2.57 -0.89 19.26
N LYS A 91 -2.00 -0.49 18.12
CA LYS A 91 -2.40 0.72 17.38
C LYS A 91 -3.35 0.46 16.22
N LEU A 92 -3.81 -0.78 16.06
CA LEU A 92 -4.63 -1.20 14.92
C LEU A 92 -5.86 -0.31 14.70
N PRO A 93 -6.63 0.11 15.73
CA PRO A 93 -7.77 1.00 15.53
C PRO A 93 -7.40 2.34 14.88
N PHE A 94 -6.26 2.92 15.22
CA PHE A 94 -5.79 4.19 14.64
C PHE A 94 -5.30 4.03 13.21
N ILE A 95 -4.63 2.91 12.92
CA ILE A 95 -4.23 2.56 11.55
C ILE A 95 -5.48 2.38 10.68
N GLN A 96 -6.47 1.63 11.19
CA GLN A 96 -7.72 1.36 10.50
C GLN A 96 -8.51 2.64 10.22
N ASP A 97 -8.65 3.57 11.20
CA ASP A 97 -9.34 4.85 10.99
C ASP A 97 -8.72 5.64 9.83
N LEU A 98 -7.39 5.76 9.79
CA LEU A 98 -6.73 6.47 8.68
C LEU A 98 -6.94 5.77 7.33
N MET A 99 -6.89 4.44 7.30
CA MET A 99 -7.12 3.69 6.07
C MET A 99 -8.56 3.82 5.57
N VAL A 100 -9.55 3.75 6.47
CA VAL A 100 -10.96 3.94 6.13
C VAL A 100 -11.19 5.34 5.57
N ARG A 101 -10.63 6.38 6.19
CA ARG A 101 -10.70 7.75 5.66
C ARG A 101 -10.02 7.88 4.30
N ASP A 102 -8.89 7.23 4.09
CA ASP A 102 -8.14 7.26 2.82
C ASP A 102 -8.94 6.63 1.67
N VAL A 103 -9.47 5.42 1.87
CA VAL A 103 -10.20 4.71 0.81
C VAL A 103 -11.58 5.31 0.51
N ASN A 104 -12.19 6.03 1.46
CA ASN A 104 -13.45 6.74 1.24
C ASN A 104 -13.25 8.18 0.72
N GLY A 105 -12.07 8.77 0.91
CA GLY A 105 -11.76 10.13 0.46
C GLY A 105 -11.10 10.21 -0.91
N ILE A 106 -10.48 9.11 -1.38
CA ILE A 106 -9.70 9.07 -2.62
C ILE A 106 -10.05 7.79 -3.38
N ALA A 107 -10.43 7.94 -4.66
CA ALA A 107 -10.74 6.83 -5.56
C ALA A 107 -9.64 5.75 -5.52
N VAL A 108 -10.08 4.50 -5.41
CA VAL A 108 -9.19 3.32 -5.38
C VAL A 108 -8.95 2.72 -6.76
N THR A 109 -9.64 3.23 -7.78
CA THR A 109 -9.62 2.73 -9.15
C THR A 109 -8.63 3.49 -10.03
N THR A 110 -8.39 2.95 -11.22
CA THR A 110 -7.65 3.67 -12.27
C THR A 110 -8.57 4.66 -12.98
N ALA A 111 -8.00 5.68 -13.64
CA ALA A 111 -8.80 6.63 -14.43
C ALA A 111 -9.32 5.99 -15.71
N GLU A 112 -8.58 5.00 -16.23
CA GLU A 112 -8.84 4.25 -17.45
C GLU A 112 -9.91 3.18 -17.24
N ASP A 113 -9.93 2.56 -16.05
CA ASP A 113 -10.87 1.52 -15.67
C ASP A 113 -11.44 1.80 -14.26
N PRO A 114 -12.64 2.44 -14.17
CA PRO A 114 -13.35 2.72 -12.93
C PRO A 114 -13.93 1.47 -12.23
N GLU A 115 -13.84 0.28 -12.85
CA GLU A 115 -14.27 -0.99 -12.24
C GLU A 115 -13.08 -1.80 -11.71
N SER A 116 -11.84 -1.34 -11.90
CA SER A 116 -10.63 -2.04 -11.46
C SER A 116 -9.84 -1.25 -10.43
N VAL A 117 -9.52 -1.90 -9.31
CA VAL A 117 -8.72 -1.31 -8.22
C VAL A 117 -7.26 -1.21 -8.63
N ASP A 118 -6.67 -0.02 -8.51
CA ASP A 118 -5.24 0.23 -8.67
C ASP A 118 -4.50 -0.26 -7.42
N VAL A 119 -4.20 -1.56 -7.40
CA VAL A 119 -3.59 -2.24 -6.25
C VAL A 119 -2.22 -1.63 -5.87
N PRO A 120 -1.26 -1.40 -6.79
CA PRO A 120 0.03 -0.80 -6.44
C PRO A 120 -0.11 0.58 -5.79
N ARG A 121 -0.97 1.45 -6.35
CA ARG A 121 -1.20 2.79 -5.79
C ARG A 121 -1.90 2.71 -4.44
N LEU A 122 -2.86 1.81 -4.30
CA LEU A 122 -3.55 1.58 -3.03
C LEU A 122 -2.59 1.10 -1.95
N GLU A 123 -1.76 0.09 -2.22
CA GLU A 123 -0.74 -0.40 -1.28
C GLU A 123 0.21 0.72 -0.82
N ALA A 124 0.66 1.57 -1.74
CA ALA A 124 1.52 2.71 -1.40
C ALA A 124 0.83 3.72 -0.46
N ARG A 125 -0.44 4.05 -0.72
CA ARG A 125 -1.23 4.95 0.14
C ARG A 125 -1.48 4.36 1.52
N LEU A 126 -1.92 3.10 1.57
CA LEU A 126 -2.18 2.41 2.84
C LEU A 126 -0.90 2.28 3.67
N LEU A 127 0.24 2.00 3.03
CA LEU A 127 1.54 1.98 3.70
C LEU A 127 1.90 3.35 4.28
N ALA A 128 1.66 4.44 3.53
CA ALA A 128 1.86 5.79 4.02
C ALA A 128 0.95 6.10 5.23
N ALA A 129 -0.32 5.66 5.21
CA ALA A 129 -1.24 5.79 6.33
C ALA A 129 -0.74 5.04 7.58
N ALA A 130 -0.33 3.78 7.44
CA ALA A 130 0.23 3.01 8.55
C ALA A 130 1.51 3.65 9.12
N ARG A 131 2.39 4.18 8.25
CA ARG A 131 3.63 4.87 8.66
C ARG A 131 3.36 6.20 9.39
N LYS A 132 2.25 6.89 9.12
CA LYS A 132 1.85 8.07 9.91
C LYS A 132 1.56 7.73 11.38
N VAL A 133 0.97 6.55 11.64
CA VAL A 133 0.62 6.09 13.00
C VAL A 133 1.81 5.43 13.71
N MET A 134 2.56 4.61 12.98
CA MET A 134 3.63 3.78 13.54
C MET A 134 5.00 4.44 13.52
N GLY A 135 5.24 5.39 12.61
CA GLY A 135 6.55 5.89 12.24
C GLY A 135 7.09 5.21 10.98
N ALA A 136 7.94 5.94 10.22
CA ALA A 136 8.37 5.56 8.87
C ALA A 136 9.02 4.16 8.77
N ASP A 137 9.83 3.78 9.76
CA ASP A 137 10.66 2.57 9.71
C ASP A 137 10.07 1.36 10.45
N LYS A 138 8.82 1.45 10.92
CA LYS A 138 8.19 0.37 11.70
C LYS A 138 7.42 -0.62 10.82
N VAL A 139 6.93 -0.17 9.67
CA VAL A 139 6.15 -0.98 8.72
C VAL A 139 6.94 -1.14 7.42
N LYS A 140 7.26 -2.40 7.06
CA LYS A 140 8.01 -2.74 5.85
C LYS A 140 7.15 -2.50 4.60
N LEU A 141 5.96 -3.09 4.58
CA LEU A 141 5.02 -3.02 3.45
C LEU A 141 3.58 -3.32 3.88
N ILE A 142 2.66 -3.04 2.98
CA ILE A 142 1.27 -3.51 3.02
C ILE A 142 1.00 -4.25 1.72
N THR A 143 0.35 -5.41 1.84
CA THR A 143 -0.08 -6.22 0.71
C THR A 143 -1.61 -6.26 0.69
N VAL A 144 -2.21 -5.95 -0.45
CA VAL A 144 -3.61 -6.24 -0.71
C VAL A 144 -3.73 -7.73 -1.02
N CYS A 145 -4.44 -8.47 -0.17
CA CYS A 145 -4.55 -9.91 -0.26
C CYS A 145 -5.65 -10.31 -1.26
N THR A 146 -6.85 -9.76 -1.10
CA THR A 146 -7.98 -9.96 -2.00
C THR A 146 -8.72 -8.66 -2.22
N VAL A 147 -9.31 -8.53 -3.41
CA VAL A 147 -10.30 -7.50 -3.75
C VAL A 147 -11.54 -8.23 -4.21
N GLN A 148 -12.68 -7.95 -3.59
CA GLN A 148 -13.97 -8.46 -4.01
C GLN A 148 -14.87 -7.28 -4.37
N ILE A 149 -15.36 -7.25 -5.59
CA ILE A 149 -16.24 -6.17 -6.06
C ILE A 149 -17.69 -6.62 -5.94
N ALA A 150 -18.51 -5.78 -5.31
CA ALA A 150 -19.96 -5.90 -5.27
C ALA A 150 -20.58 -4.72 -6.02
N GLU A 151 -21.25 -5.02 -7.12
CA GLU A 151 -21.97 -4.04 -7.93
C GLU A 151 -23.24 -3.58 -7.19
N LEU A 152 -23.58 -2.28 -7.30
CA LEU A 152 -24.74 -1.70 -6.61
C LEU A 152 -26.06 -2.21 -7.21
N HIS A 153 -26.07 -2.39 -8.53
CA HIS A 153 -27.19 -2.95 -9.28
C HIS A 153 -26.68 -4.23 -9.96
N PRO A 154 -26.66 -5.37 -9.26
CA PRO A 154 -26.29 -6.62 -9.90
C PRO A 154 -27.26 -6.82 -11.07
N VAL A 155 -26.72 -7.09 -12.25
CA VAL A 155 -27.55 -7.54 -13.37
C VAL A 155 -28.23 -8.81 -12.86
N GLN A 156 -29.53 -8.74 -12.61
CA GLN A 156 -30.30 -9.94 -12.28
C GLN A 156 -30.20 -10.85 -13.49
N THR A 157 -29.29 -11.83 -13.42
CA THR A 157 -29.43 -13.03 -14.24
C THR A 157 -30.83 -13.52 -13.95
N GLN A 158 -31.70 -13.54 -14.96
CA GLN A 158 -33.06 -14.06 -14.81
C GLN A 158 -32.97 -15.34 -13.98
N ALA A 159 -33.77 -15.44 -12.92
CA ALA A 159 -33.96 -16.70 -12.21
C ALA A 159 -34.63 -17.67 -13.19
N LEU A 160 -33.83 -18.22 -14.09
CA LEU A 160 -34.20 -19.25 -15.03
C LEU A 160 -34.39 -20.49 -14.19
N THR A 161 -35.62 -21.00 -14.17
CA THR A 161 -35.88 -22.45 -14.20
C THR A 161 -34.67 -23.14 -14.84
N ALA A 162 -33.88 -23.85 -14.01
CA ALA A 162 -32.53 -24.25 -14.36
C ALA A 162 -32.45 -24.95 -15.73
N PRO A 163 -31.77 -24.37 -16.74
CA PRO A 163 -31.27 -25.14 -17.86
C PRO A 163 -29.96 -25.80 -17.41
N ALA A 164 -29.80 -27.10 -17.67
CA ALA A 164 -28.65 -27.92 -17.27
C ALA A 164 -27.29 -27.52 -17.89
N ASN A 165 -27.21 -26.36 -18.54
CA ASN A 165 -26.00 -25.78 -19.12
C ASN A 165 -26.05 -24.25 -18.93
N GLN A 166 -25.66 -23.77 -17.74
CA GLN A 166 -25.28 -22.37 -17.58
C GLN A 166 -23.79 -22.25 -17.94
N PRO A 167 -23.40 -21.31 -18.82
CA PRO A 167 -22.00 -20.95 -18.97
C PRO A 167 -21.48 -20.38 -17.64
N ASP A 168 -20.25 -20.72 -17.28
CA ASP A 168 -19.60 -20.26 -16.04
C ASP A 168 -19.74 -18.74 -15.89
N LEU A 169 -20.12 -18.30 -14.69
CA LEU A 169 -20.03 -16.89 -14.30
C LEU A 169 -18.59 -16.43 -14.57
N ASP A 170 -18.43 -15.35 -15.35
CA ASP A 170 -17.13 -14.86 -15.81
C ASP A 170 -16.09 -14.83 -14.67
N ALA A 171 -15.17 -15.79 -14.68
CA ALA A 171 -14.09 -15.92 -13.72
C ALA A 171 -13.14 -14.70 -13.73
N HIS A 172 -13.32 -13.80 -14.68
CA HIS A 172 -12.49 -12.63 -14.93
C HIS A 172 -12.74 -11.44 -13.97
N LYS A 173 -13.87 -11.38 -13.25
CA LYS A 173 -14.18 -10.22 -12.37
C LYS A 173 -13.92 -10.43 -10.87
N ASN A 174 -13.62 -11.65 -10.40
CA ASN A 174 -13.37 -11.93 -8.98
C ASN A 174 -12.35 -13.08 -8.79
N PRO A 175 -11.04 -12.83 -8.90
CA PRO A 175 -10.04 -13.83 -8.53
C PRO A 175 -10.08 -14.05 -7.01
N VAL A 176 -10.64 -15.17 -6.57
CA VAL A 176 -10.80 -15.54 -5.14
C VAL A 176 -9.47 -15.92 -4.47
N LYS A 177 -8.40 -16.12 -5.25
CA LYS A 177 -7.11 -16.56 -4.70
C LYS A 177 -6.37 -15.40 -4.05
N SER A 178 -6.20 -15.51 -2.74
CA SER A 178 -5.48 -14.52 -1.93
C SER A 178 -4.01 -14.41 -2.36
N ARG A 179 -3.55 -13.17 -2.61
CA ARG A 179 -2.13 -12.84 -2.82
C ARG A 179 -1.30 -13.11 -1.57
N CYS A 180 -1.90 -13.22 -0.40
CA CYS A 180 -1.20 -13.40 0.87
C CYS A 180 -1.04 -14.87 1.29
N GLU A 181 -1.61 -15.82 0.53
CA GLU A 181 -1.47 -17.27 0.76
C GLU A 181 -0.31 -17.90 -0.02
N ALA A 182 0.34 -17.13 -0.90
CA ALA A 182 1.59 -17.51 -1.58
C ALA A 182 2.79 -17.61 -0.61
#